data_AF-A0A9E2W599-F1
#
_entry.id   AF-A0A9E2W599-F1
#
_cell.length_a   1.000
_cell.length_b   1.000
_cell.length_c   1.000
_cell.angle_alpha   90.00
_cell.angle_beta   90.00
_cell.angle_gamma   90.00
#
_symmetry.space_group_name_H-M   'P 1'
#
loop_
_entity.id
_entity.type
_entity.pdbx_description
1 polymer ?
#
loop_
_entity_poly.entity_id
_entity_poly.type
_entity_poly.pdbx_seq_one_letter_code
_entity_poly.pdbx_strand_id
1 'polypeptide(L)' 'MKPFNKLSTCGLEIAMLINKGKSLPQICTDLNIQYSTANTYKRRIFEKLSVYSTLTLSRLMSSFKIEDK' A
#
# COMPACT_ATOMS: atom_id res chain seq x y z
N MET A 1 -12.68 -13.55 -0.13
CA MET A 1 -11.94 -13.06 -1.30
C MET A 1 -11.02 -11.94 -0.86
N LYS A 2 -9.70 -12.16 -0.86
CA LYS A 2 -8.73 -11.23 -0.28
C LYS A 2 -8.57 -9.99 -1.20
N PRO A 3 -8.87 -8.75 -0.76
CA PRO A 3 -8.74 -7.54 -1.59
C PRO A 3 -7.29 -7.28 -2.02
N PHE A 4 -6.33 -7.80 -1.26
CA PHE A 4 -4.90 -7.72 -1.54
C PHE A 4 -4.39 -8.72 -2.59
N ASN A 5 -5.17 -9.74 -2.96
CA ASN A 5 -4.75 -10.71 -4.00
C ASN A 5 -4.66 -10.07 -5.39
N LYS A 6 -5.29 -8.91 -5.60
CA LYS A 6 -5.23 -8.15 -6.86
C LYS A 6 -4.01 -7.22 -6.94
N LEU A 7 -3.25 -7.12 -5.85
CA LEU A 7 -2.03 -6.31 -5.79
C LEU A 7 -0.84 -7.16 -6.17
N SER A 8 -0.03 -6.67 -7.12
CA SER A 8 1.29 -7.23 -7.39
C SER A 8 2.17 -7.05 -6.14
N THR A 9 3.18 -7.90 -5.96
CA THR A 9 4.09 -7.91 -4.80
C THR A 9 4.61 -6.52 -4.43
N CYS A 10 5.05 -5.74 -5.42
CA CYS A 10 5.52 -4.37 -5.24
C CYS A 10 4.42 -3.41 -4.71
N GLY A 11 3.18 -3.56 -5.16
CA GLY A 11 2.06 -2.74 -4.69
C GLY A 11 1.67 -3.05 -3.24
N LEU A 12 1.77 -4.32 -2.84
CA LEU A 12 1.52 -4.74 -1.47
C LEU A 12 2.61 -4.22 -0.53
N GLU A 13 3.86 -4.24 -0.97
CA GLU A 13 5.01 -3.72 -0.22
C GLU A 13 4.91 -2.21 0.01
N ILE A 14 4.56 -1.43 -1.02
CA ILE A 14 4.27 0.00 -0.91
C ILE A 14 3.13 0.25 0.08
N ALA A 15 2.03 -0.51 -0.01
CA ALA A 15 0.91 -0.38 0.91
C ALA A 15 1.34 -0.63 2.37
N MET A 16 2.14 -1.67 2.61
CA MET A 16 2.69 -1.97 3.94
C MET A 16 3.58 -0.85 4.47
N LEU A 17 4.47 -0.30 3.63
CA LEU A 17 5.34 0.81 4.03
C LEU A 17 4.53 2.07 4.38
N ILE A 18 3.51 2.39 3.59
CA ILE A 18 2.57 3.49 3.89
C ILE A 18 1.87 3.25 5.23
N ASN A 19 1.40 2.02 5.49
CA ASN A 19 0.76 1.66 6.75
C ASN A 19 1.71 1.73 7.95
N LYS A 20 3.02 1.52 7.74
CA LYS A 20 4.06 1.74 8.75
C LYS A 20 4.35 3.23 9.00
N GLY A 21 3.68 4.15 8.31
CA GLY A 21 3.89 5.59 8.42
C GLY A 21 5.07 6.11 7.60
N LYS A 22 5.63 5.32 6.67
CA LYS A 22 6.70 5.80 5.79
C LYS A 22 6.15 6.79 4.77
N SER A 23 6.91 7.86 4.55
CA SER A 23 6.62 8.82 3.50
C SER A 23 6.98 8.27 2.12
N LEU A 24 6.28 8.69 1.06
CA LEU A 24 6.61 8.35 -0.34
C LEU A 24 8.10 8.45 -0.69
N PRO A 25 8.82 9.54 -0.37
CA PRO A 25 10.26 9.62 -0.64
C PRO A 25 11.09 8.53 0.08
N GLN A 26 10.72 8.16 1.31
CA GLN A 26 11.40 7.04 2.01
C GLN A 26 11.15 5.72 1.27
N ILE A 27 9.91 5.49 0.86
CA ILE A 27 9.52 4.30 0.07
C ILE A 27 10.29 4.23 -1.24
N CYS A 28 10.52 5.37 -1.90
CA CYS A 28 11.34 5.45 -3.11
C CYS A 28 12.77 4.99 -2.85
N THR A 29 13.36 5.42 -1.74
CA THR A 29 14.70 4.99 -1.30
C THR A 29 14.72 3.50 -0.94
N ASP A 30 13.75 3.02 -0.14
CA ASP A 30 13.66 1.62 0.28
C ASP A 30 13.50 0.66 -0.91
N LEU A 31 12.67 1.02 -1.91
CA LEU A 31 12.37 0.18 -3.08
C LEU A 31 13.25 0.48 -4.30
N ASN A 32 14.15 1.46 -4.19
CA ASN A 32 14.98 1.95 -5.30
C ASN A 32 14.15 2.32 -6.57
N ILE A 33 13.01 2.99 -6.38
CA ILE A 33 12.13 3.42 -7.47
C ILE A 33 11.99 4.94 -7.51
N GLN A 34 11.65 5.47 -8.70
CA GLN A 34 11.35 6.90 -8.83
C GLN A 34 10.07 7.30 -8.11
N TYR A 35 10.02 8.57 -7.67
CA TYR A 35 8.86 9.15 -7.01
C TYR A 35 7.58 9.08 -7.85
N SER A 36 7.67 9.36 -9.15
CA SER A 36 6.58 9.23 -10.11
C SER A 36 6.05 7.79 -10.18
N THR A 37 6.94 6.81 -10.14
CA THR A 37 6.61 5.38 -10.11
C THR A 37 5.93 5.00 -8.80
N ALA A 38 6.50 5.37 -7.65
CA ALA A 38 5.90 5.13 -6.34
C ALA A 38 4.51 5.78 -6.20
N ASN A 39 4.35 7.00 -6.70
CA ASN A 39 3.07 7.72 -6.69
C ASN A 39 2.03 7.05 -7.60
N THR A 40 2.45 6.56 -8.77
CA THR A 40 1.59 5.78 -9.68
C THR A 40 1.11 4.49 -9.01
N TYR A 41 2.01 3.76 -8.36
CA TYR A 41 1.66 2.56 -7.61
C TYR A 41 0.71 2.88 -6.45
N LYS A 42 1.02 3.88 -5.61
CA LYS A 42 0.12 4.36 -4.55
C LYS A 42 -1.28 4.60 -5.08
N ARG A 43 -1.40 5.35 -6.16
CA ARG A 43 -2.71 5.65 -6.75
C ARG A 43 -3.43 4.39 -7.23
N ARG A 44 -2.74 3.50 -7.94
CA ARG A 44 -3.31 2.21 -8.38
C ARG A 44 -3.73 1.32 -7.20
N ILE A 45 -2.96 1.30 -6.11
CA ILE A 45 -3.30 0.58 -4.88
C ILE A 45 -4.59 1.16 -4.29
N PHE A 46 -4.67 2.48 -4.18
CA PHE A 46 -5.80 3.19 -3.62
C PHE A 46 -7.08 2.95 -4.44
N GLU A 47 -6.98 3.02 -5.78
CA GLU A 47 -8.11 2.71 -6.67
C GLU A 47 -8.53 1.24 -6.59
N LYS A 48 -7.57 0.30 -6.56
CA LYS A 48 -7.88 -1.14 -6.44
C LYS A 48 -8.54 -1.52 -5.12
N LEU A 49 -8.14 -0.87 -4.03
CA LEU A 49 -8.67 -1.09 -2.69
C LEU A 49 -9.87 -0.18 -2.37
N SER A 50 -10.23 0.74 -3.28
CA SER A 50 -11.24 1.77 -3.07
C SER A 50 -11.02 2.58 -1.78
N VAL A 51 -9.76 2.93 -1.50
CA VAL A 51 -9.37 3.74 -0.34
C VAL A 51 -8.90 5.13 -0.79
N TYR A 52 -9.25 6.15 -0.01
CA TYR A 52 -8.96 7.55 -0.35
C TYR A 52 -7.91 8.19 0.58
N SER A 53 -7.63 7.56 1.72
CA SER A 53 -6.70 8.08 2.71
C SER A 53 -5.85 6.97 3.32
N THR A 54 -4.66 7.34 3.81
CA THR A 54 -3.77 6.45 4.55
C THR A 54 -4.47 5.86 5.79
N LEU A 55 -5.37 6.62 6.42
CA LEU A 55 -6.20 6.13 7.53
C LEU A 55 -7.12 4.97 7.13
N THR A 56 -7.81 5.11 6.00
CA THR A 56 -8.70 4.06 5.48
C THR A 56 -7.90 2.83 5.07
N LEU A 57 -6.73 3.04 4.45
CA LEU A 57 -5.79 1.96 4.14
C LEU A 57 -5.34 1.23 5.42
N SER A 58 -4.95 1.96 6.47
CA SER A 58 -4.54 1.38 7.74
C SER A 58 -5.65 0.60 8.44
N ARG A 59 -6.88 1.11 8.41
CA ARG A 59 -8.07 0.36 8.88
C ARG A 59 -8.22 -0.95 8.12
N LEU A 60 -8.17 -0.91 6.79
CA LEU A 60 -8.34 -2.08 5.93
C LEU A 60 -7.21 -3.11 6.14
N MET A 61 -5.98 -2.64 6.33
CA MET A 61 -4.82 -3.50 6.63
C MET A 61 -4.89 -4.11 8.03
N SER A 62 -5.40 -3.36 9.01
CA SER A 62 -5.63 -3.86 10.37
C SER A 62 -6.70 -4.93 10.39
N SER A 63 -7.79 -4.76 9.64
CA SER A 63 -8.82 -5.80 9.47
C SER A 63 -8.25 -7.06 8.82
N PHE A 64 -7.34 -6.92 7.86
CA PHE A 64 -6.71 -8.07 7.18
C PHE A 64 -5.70 -8.83 8.06
N LYS A 65 -4.91 -8.12 8.88
CA LYS A 65 -3.91 -8.75 9.78
C LYS A 65 -4.56 -9.71 10.80
N ILE A 66 -5.86 -9.57 11.04
CA ILE A 66 -6.64 -10.42 11.95
C ILE A 66 -7.05 -11.75 11.27
N GLU A 67 -7.01 -11.85 9.94
CA GLU A 67 -7.39 -13.06 9.17
C GLU A 67 -6.23 -14.04 8.89
N ASP A 68 -4.98 -13.72 9.23
CA ASP A 68 -3.85 -14.66 9.16
C ASP A 68 -3.56 -15.29 10.55
N LYS A 69 -4.60 -15.82 11.22
CA LYS A 69 -4.47 -16.69 12.40
C LYS A 69 -5.07 -18.06 12.16
#